data_AF-A0A382I490-F1
#
_entry.id   AF-A0A382I490-F1
#
_cell.length_a   1.000
_cell.length_b   1.000
_cell.length_c   1.000
_cell.angle_alpha   90.00
_cell.angle_beta   90.00
_cell.angle_gamma   90.00
#
_symmetry.space_group_name_H-M   'P 1'
#
loop_
_entity.id
_entity.type
_entity.pdbx_description
1 polymer ?
#
loop_
_entity_poly.entity_id
_entity_poly.type
_entity_poly.pdbx_seq_one_letter_code
_entity_poly.pdbx_strand_id
1 'polypeptide(L)'
;MQQEGVEPSTAEAVVRHMATADLWGRHSHGLTTRFAAAVASARSGAGRRRPRVIDDAGARLVLDDTNGFGYGAGVMATDHLIERAGDHSLASVALRNTSHTGMLGFLADRGARAGIVTLGFTHCRPMVTPPGGKAALFGSNPIAFGFPAEPDPILVDLSTAAVTYGALIVHRQDGTTLPDGVALDEDGNPTTDAEAA
;
A
#
# COMPACT_ATOMS: atom_id res chain seq x y z
N MET A 1 -3.48 -17.81 -7.75
CA MET A 1 -3.07 -16.62 -8.54
C MET A 1 -2.85 -16.98 -10.01
N GLN A 2 -1.77 -17.69 -10.39
CA GLN A 2 -1.51 -18.01 -11.80
C GLN A 2 -2.61 -18.86 -12.45
N GLN A 3 -3.19 -19.83 -11.72
CA GLN A 3 -4.37 -20.60 -12.17
C GLN A 3 -5.58 -19.70 -12.51
N GLU A 4 -5.69 -18.52 -11.91
CA GLU A 4 -6.76 -17.54 -12.16
C GLU A 4 -6.41 -16.57 -13.31
N GLY A 5 -5.29 -16.81 -14.00
CA GLY A 5 -4.81 -16.04 -15.15
C GLY A 5 -3.92 -14.84 -14.81
N VAL A 6 -3.52 -14.68 -13.54
CA VAL A 6 -2.62 -13.59 -13.12
C VAL A 6 -1.24 -13.79 -13.74
N GLU A 7 -0.69 -12.71 -14.29
CA GLU A 7 0.64 -12.70 -14.90
C GLU A 7 1.69 -13.20 -13.87
N PRO A 8 2.63 -14.09 -14.25
CA PRO A 8 3.55 -14.74 -13.31
C PRO A 8 4.31 -13.81 -12.36
N SER A 9 4.91 -12.72 -12.86
CA SER A 9 5.64 -11.77 -12.01
C SER A 9 4.73 -10.99 -11.08
N THR A 10 3.50 -10.70 -11.51
CA THR A 10 2.47 -10.09 -10.67
C THR A 10 2.03 -11.06 -9.57
N ALA A 11 1.84 -12.33 -9.88
CA ALA A 11 1.49 -13.36 -8.90
C ALA A 11 2.59 -13.54 -7.84
N GLU A 12 3.85 -13.54 -8.26
CA GLU A 12 5.00 -13.56 -7.35
C GLU A 12 5.02 -12.33 -6.45
N ALA A 13 4.86 -11.13 -7.02
CA ALA A 13 4.84 -9.88 -6.26
C ALA A 13 3.74 -9.85 -5.19
N VAL A 14 2.54 -10.37 -5.51
CA VAL A 14 1.44 -10.49 -4.55
C VAL A 14 1.82 -11.39 -3.37
N VAL A 15 2.29 -12.61 -3.65
CA VAL A 15 2.62 -13.59 -2.61
C VAL A 15 3.79 -13.12 -1.78
N ARG A 16 4.85 -12.58 -2.40
CA ARG A 16 6.03 -12.07 -1.71
C ARG A 16 5.69 -10.89 -0.81
N HIS A 17 4.90 -9.93 -1.26
CA HIS A 17 4.45 -8.82 -0.40
C HIS A 17 3.72 -9.31 0.85
N MET A 18 2.74 -10.21 0.67
CA MET A 18 1.95 -10.71 1.79
C MET A 18 2.79 -11.54 2.77
N ALA A 19 3.67 -12.40 2.25
CA ALA A 19 4.59 -13.16 3.09
C ALA A 19 5.55 -12.25 3.87
N THR A 20 6.11 -11.23 3.21
CA THR A 20 6.96 -10.23 3.88
C THR A 20 6.18 -9.44 4.92
N ALA A 21 4.92 -9.09 4.67
CA ALA A 21 4.07 -8.43 5.65
C ALA A 21 3.91 -9.28 6.92
N ASP A 22 3.69 -10.58 6.80
CA ASP A 22 3.65 -11.46 7.96
C ASP A 22 5.01 -11.56 8.67
N LEU A 23 6.11 -11.66 7.93
CA LEU A 23 7.46 -11.67 8.50
C LEU A 23 7.80 -10.38 9.27
N TRP A 24 7.26 -9.25 8.83
CA TRP A 24 7.45 -7.94 9.47
C TRP A 24 6.41 -7.64 10.57
N GLY A 25 5.57 -8.61 10.94
CA GLY A 25 4.52 -8.43 11.95
C GLY A 25 3.38 -7.50 11.51
N ARG A 26 3.21 -7.29 10.21
CA ARG A 26 2.15 -6.47 9.59
C ARG A 26 1.01 -7.34 9.07
N HIS A 27 0.47 -8.19 9.94
CA HIS A 27 -0.52 -9.22 9.61
C HIS A 27 -1.78 -8.70 8.91
N SER A 28 -2.17 -7.44 9.12
CA SER A 28 -3.30 -6.80 8.41
C SER A 28 -3.09 -6.65 6.89
N HIS A 29 -1.85 -6.85 6.42
CA HIS A 29 -1.43 -6.86 5.01
C HIS A 29 -0.86 -8.23 4.60
N GLY A 30 -0.92 -9.22 5.50
CA GLY A 30 -0.36 -10.56 5.33
C GLY A 30 -1.23 -11.53 4.53
N LEU A 31 -0.78 -12.78 4.45
CA LEU A 31 -1.44 -13.84 3.68
C LEU A 31 -2.83 -14.15 4.24
N THR A 32 -2.95 -14.30 5.55
CA THR A 32 -4.21 -14.71 6.20
C THR A 32 -5.33 -13.68 6.01
N THR A 33 -5.00 -12.39 5.98
CA THR A 33 -5.99 -11.31 5.90
C THR A 33 -6.29 -10.87 4.48
N ARG A 34 -5.33 -10.98 3.54
CA ARG A 34 -5.49 -10.41 2.20
C ARG A 34 -5.58 -11.43 1.07
N PHE A 35 -5.11 -12.66 1.26
CA PHE A 35 -5.00 -13.62 0.14
C PHE A 35 -6.37 -13.98 -0.46
N ALA A 36 -7.40 -14.19 0.35
CA ALA A 36 -8.75 -14.49 -0.14
C ALA A 36 -9.32 -13.35 -1.01
N ALA A 37 -9.15 -12.11 -0.58
CA ALA A 37 -9.56 -10.92 -1.35
C ALA A 37 -8.75 -10.77 -2.65
N ALA A 38 -7.45 -11.10 -2.63
CA ALA A 38 -6.63 -11.12 -3.83
C ALA A 38 -7.10 -12.20 -4.82
N VAL A 39 -7.42 -13.41 -4.36
CA VAL A 39 -7.98 -14.47 -5.23
C VAL A 39 -9.32 -14.04 -5.84
N ALA A 40 -10.22 -13.42 -5.06
CA ALA A 40 -11.48 -12.90 -5.57
C ALA A 40 -11.27 -11.81 -6.65
N SER A 41 -10.29 -10.93 -6.45
CA SER A 41 -9.92 -9.91 -7.43
C SER A 41 -9.32 -10.54 -8.69
N ALA A 42 -8.48 -11.57 -8.56
CA ALA A 42 -7.89 -12.30 -9.67
C ALA A 42 -8.94 -12.99 -10.54
N ARG A 43 -9.95 -13.62 -9.92
CA ARG A 43 -11.11 -14.21 -10.61
C ARG A 43 -11.88 -13.18 -11.44
N SER A 44 -11.93 -11.95 -10.95
CA SER A 44 -12.53 -10.80 -11.64
C SER A 44 -11.64 -10.19 -12.73
N GLY A 45 -10.44 -10.73 -12.94
CA GLY A 45 -9.53 -10.34 -14.01
C GLY A 45 -8.35 -9.46 -13.60
N ALA A 46 -8.21 -9.11 -12.31
CA ALA A 46 -7.09 -8.30 -11.84
C ALA A 46 -5.73 -8.98 -12.10
N GLY A 47 -4.76 -8.23 -12.58
CA GLY A 47 -3.38 -8.69 -12.80
C GLY A 47 -3.17 -9.62 -13.99
N ARG A 48 -4.16 -9.78 -14.89
CA ARG A 48 -3.98 -10.51 -16.17
C ARG A 48 -3.13 -9.75 -17.19
N ARG A 49 -3.01 -8.44 -17.02
CA ARG A 49 -2.22 -7.55 -17.88
C ARG A 49 -1.18 -6.84 -17.03
N ARG A 50 -0.02 -6.57 -17.63
CA ARG A 50 1.01 -5.73 -17.03
C ARG A 50 0.59 -4.25 -17.12
N PRO A 51 1.03 -3.41 -16.15
CA PRO A 51 0.91 -1.96 -16.27
C PRO A 51 1.51 -1.47 -17.59
N ARG A 52 0.93 -0.39 -18.12
CA ARG A 52 1.38 0.23 -19.38
C ARG A 52 1.98 1.59 -19.09
N VAL A 53 3.11 1.89 -19.73
CA VAL A 53 3.61 3.27 -19.80
C VAL A 53 2.64 4.10 -20.63
N ILE A 54 2.17 5.20 -20.07
CA ILE A 54 1.26 6.13 -20.76
C ILE A 54 1.87 7.52 -20.96
N ASP A 55 2.97 7.81 -20.27
CA ASP A 55 3.76 9.03 -20.43
C ASP A 55 5.18 8.78 -19.91
N ASP A 56 6.19 9.17 -20.69
CA ASP A 56 7.61 9.03 -20.38
C ASP A 56 8.35 10.33 -20.74
N ALA A 57 8.95 10.95 -19.75
CA ALA A 57 9.70 12.20 -19.89
C ALA A 57 11.11 12.09 -19.25
N GLY A 58 11.75 10.92 -19.33
CA GLY A 58 13.08 10.69 -18.77
C GLY A 58 13.02 10.52 -17.24
N ALA A 59 13.20 11.59 -16.47
CA ALA A 59 13.12 11.51 -15.01
C ALA A 59 11.71 11.22 -14.47
N ARG A 60 10.66 11.35 -15.30
CA ARG A 60 9.26 11.18 -14.90
C ARG A 60 8.59 10.12 -15.78
N LEU A 61 7.91 9.17 -15.13
CA LEU A 61 7.15 8.11 -15.78
C LEU A 61 5.74 8.03 -15.20
N VAL A 62 4.74 7.74 -16.04
CA VAL A 62 3.39 7.43 -15.60
C VAL A 62 2.97 6.06 -16.11
N LEU A 63 2.52 5.20 -15.19
CA LEU A 63 2.03 3.85 -15.45
C LEU A 63 0.52 3.77 -15.22
N ASP A 64 -0.18 3.07 -16.11
CA ASP A 64 -1.59 2.70 -15.98
C ASP A 64 -1.70 1.19 -15.71
N ASP A 65 -2.13 0.82 -14.52
CA ASP A 65 -2.28 -0.58 -14.09
C ASP A 65 -3.56 -1.24 -14.62
N THR A 66 -4.44 -0.49 -15.29
CA THR A 66 -5.68 -1.04 -15.90
C THR A 66 -6.56 -1.84 -14.95
N ASN A 67 -6.68 -1.36 -13.70
CA ASN A 67 -7.33 -2.02 -12.57
C ASN A 67 -6.71 -3.37 -12.21
N GLY A 68 -5.39 -3.47 -12.34
CA GLY A 68 -4.58 -4.64 -12.01
C GLY A 68 -4.29 -4.78 -10.51
N PHE A 69 -3.21 -5.50 -10.18
CA PHE A 69 -2.76 -5.65 -8.80
C PHE A 69 -1.71 -4.61 -8.47
N GLY A 70 -2.04 -3.72 -7.52
CA GLY A 70 -1.11 -2.72 -7.00
C GLY A 70 0.19 -3.33 -6.47
N TYR A 71 0.17 -4.58 -5.98
CA TYR A 71 1.36 -5.32 -5.58
C TYR A 71 2.39 -5.46 -6.71
N GLY A 72 1.96 -5.95 -7.88
CA GLY A 72 2.85 -6.14 -9.02
C GLY A 72 3.18 -4.81 -9.70
N ALA A 73 2.20 -3.93 -9.79
CA ALA A 73 2.38 -2.63 -10.40
C ALA A 73 3.31 -1.71 -9.60
N GLY A 74 3.25 -1.77 -8.26
CA GLY A 74 4.18 -1.07 -7.37
C GLY A 74 5.61 -1.58 -7.50
N VAL A 75 5.82 -2.90 -7.62
CA VAL A 75 7.15 -3.46 -7.89
C VAL A 75 7.70 -2.95 -9.22
N MET A 76 6.91 -3.02 -10.30
CA MET A 76 7.31 -2.49 -11.61
C MET A 76 7.60 -0.98 -11.56
N ALA A 77 6.78 -0.21 -10.85
CA ALA A 77 7.01 1.22 -10.68
C ALA A 77 8.32 1.51 -9.94
N THR A 78 8.63 0.72 -8.92
CA THR A 78 9.88 0.83 -8.16
C THR A 78 11.09 0.44 -8.99
N ASP A 79 10.98 -0.60 -9.83
CA ASP A 79 12.05 -1.00 -10.74
C ASP A 79 12.39 0.10 -11.74
N HIS A 80 11.37 0.71 -12.35
CA HIS A 80 11.58 1.88 -13.21
C HIS A 80 12.16 3.07 -12.45
N LEU A 81 11.81 3.26 -11.18
CA LEU A 81 12.38 4.31 -10.34
C LEU A 81 13.88 4.06 -10.10
N ILE A 82 14.27 2.82 -9.80
CA ILE A 82 15.67 2.41 -9.59
C ILE A 82 16.49 2.62 -10.86
N GLU A 83 16.01 2.14 -12.01
CA GLU A 83 16.67 2.32 -13.31
C GLU A 83 16.92 3.80 -13.60
N ARG A 84 15.87 4.62 -13.48
CA ARG A 84 15.95 6.06 -13.81
C ARG A 84 16.73 6.87 -12.79
N ALA A 85 16.79 6.46 -11.54
CA ALA A 85 17.64 7.10 -10.53
C ALA A 85 19.14 6.92 -10.84
N GLY A 86 19.51 5.87 -11.59
CA GLY A 86 20.88 5.71 -12.11
C GLY A 86 21.23 6.73 -13.19
N ASP A 87 20.28 7.04 -14.06
CA ASP A 87 20.45 7.99 -15.18
C ASP A 87 20.17 9.45 -14.77
N HIS A 88 19.40 9.65 -13.71
CA HIS A 88 18.92 10.94 -13.24
C HIS A 88 19.06 11.03 -11.72
N SER A 89 19.65 12.10 -11.20
CA SER A 89 19.81 12.30 -9.74
C SER A 89 18.49 12.32 -8.94
N LEU A 90 17.36 12.48 -9.63
CA LEU A 90 16.01 12.37 -9.09
C LEU A 90 15.09 11.81 -10.17
N ALA A 91 14.24 10.87 -9.81
CA ALA A 91 13.18 10.36 -10.68
C ALA A 91 11.85 10.22 -9.93
N SER A 92 10.75 10.15 -10.67
CA SER A 92 9.41 9.91 -10.13
C SER A 92 8.61 9.00 -11.03
N VAL A 93 7.89 8.05 -10.44
CA VAL A 93 6.97 7.16 -11.15
C VAL A 93 5.60 7.29 -10.52
N ALA A 94 4.61 7.72 -11.31
CA ALA A 94 3.22 7.77 -10.89
C ALA A 94 2.48 6.53 -11.37
N LEU A 95 1.68 5.92 -10.49
CA LEU A 95 0.84 4.78 -10.82
C LEU A 95 -0.63 5.17 -10.72
N ARG A 96 -1.42 4.88 -11.76
CA ARG A 96 -2.87 5.14 -11.79
C ARG A 96 -3.67 3.91 -12.19
N ASN A 97 -4.99 3.98 -11.96
CA ASN A 97 -5.93 2.88 -12.21
C ASN A 97 -5.43 1.57 -11.59
N THR A 98 -4.97 1.64 -10.34
CA THR A 98 -4.41 0.50 -9.62
C THR A 98 -5.29 0.13 -8.44
N SER A 99 -5.01 -1.02 -7.85
CA SER A 99 -5.68 -1.50 -6.63
C SER A 99 -4.75 -1.41 -5.42
N HIS A 100 -5.08 -2.11 -4.36
CA HIS A 100 -4.30 -2.15 -3.12
C HIS A 100 -2.83 -2.54 -3.39
N THR A 101 -1.90 -1.70 -2.97
CA THR A 101 -0.45 -1.86 -3.22
C THR A 101 0.27 -2.71 -2.18
N GLY A 102 -0.40 -3.08 -1.09
CA GLY A 102 0.28 -3.73 0.04
C GLY A 102 0.94 -2.69 0.96
N MET A 103 2.02 -3.09 1.62
CA MET A 103 2.82 -2.19 2.44
C MET A 103 3.69 -1.30 1.55
N LEU A 104 3.63 0.02 1.73
CA LEU A 104 4.53 0.91 0.99
C LEU A 104 5.99 0.71 1.42
N GLY A 105 6.22 0.30 2.68
CA GLY A 105 7.55 -0.04 3.18
C GLY A 105 8.25 -1.15 2.40
N PHE A 106 7.50 -2.10 1.80
CA PHE A 106 8.08 -3.14 0.94
C PHE A 106 8.69 -2.53 -0.34
N LEU A 107 8.00 -1.56 -0.94
CA LEU A 107 8.47 -0.87 -2.13
C LEU A 107 9.64 0.07 -1.78
N ALA A 108 9.56 0.75 -0.63
CA ALA A 108 10.63 1.59 -0.13
C ALA A 108 11.90 0.80 0.20
N ASP A 109 11.77 -0.39 0.80
CA ASP A 109 12.88 -1.33 1.06
C ASP A 109 13.55 -1.77 -0.24
N ARG A 110 12.75 -2.11 -1.26
CA ARG A 110 13.29 -2.50 -2.57
C ARG A 110 14.19 -1.42 -3.18
N GLY A 111 13.75 -0.16 -3.15
CA GLY A 111 14.57 0.95 -3.64
C GLY A 111 15.79 1.25 -2.75
N ALA A 112 15.63 1.22 -1.43
CA ALA A 112 16.73 1.44 -0.49
C ALA A 112 17.83 0.38 -0.61
N ARG A 113 17.46 -0.89 -0.79
CA ARG A 113 18.42 -1.99 -1.05
C ARG A 113 19.11 -1.88 -2.41
N ALA A 114 18.52 -1.15 -3.36
CA ALA A 114 19.15 -0.81 -4.63
C ALA A 114 20.04 0.45 -4.54
N GLY A 115 20.22 1.02 -3.34
CA GLY A 115 21.11 2.16 -3.12
C GLY A 115 20.48 3.53 -3.33
N ILE A 116 19.15 3.63 -3.46
CA ILE A 116 18.45 4.91 -3.65
C ILE A 116 17.54 5.27 -2.48
N VAL A 117 17.46 6.57 -2.15
CA VAL A 117 16.43 7.06 -1.22
C VAL A 117 15.07 7.00 -1.91
N THR A 118 14.11 6.33 -1.28
CA THR A 118 12.79 6.07 -1.87
C THR A 118 11.69 6.69 -1.03
N LEU A 119 10.77 7.41 -1.68
CA LEU A 119 9.58 7.99 -1.07
C LEU A 119 8.35 7.38 -1.74
N GLY A 120 7.45 6.79 -0.95
CA GLY A 120 6.22 6.17 -1.41
C GLY A 120 5.00 6.87 -0.82
N PHE A 121 4.00 7.13 -1.66
CA PHE A 121 2.72 7.73 -1.27
C PHE A 121 1.59 6.99 -1.96
N THR A 122 0.49 6.77 -1.24
CA THR A 122 -0.76 6.32 -1.86
C THR A 122 -1.95 6.87 -1.10
N HIS A 123 -3.13 6.74 -1.69
CA HIS A 123 -4.39 7.10 -1.06
C HIS A 123 -5.32 5.88 -1.05
N CYS A 124 -6.35 5.92 -0.22
CA CYS A 124 -7.39 4.89 -0.23
C CYS A 124 -8.78 5.53 -0.09
N ARG A 125 -9.82 4.69 -0.05
CA ARG A 125 -11.21 5.14 0.09
C ARG A 125 -11.39 6.04 1.33
N PRO A 126 -12.34 6.99 1.33
CA PRO A 126 -12.62 7.83 2.49
C PRO A 126 -12.94 7.01 3.75
N MET A 127 -12.18 7.26 4.82
CA MET A 127 -12.33 6.66 6.16
C MET A 127 -11.85 7.58 7.30
N VAL A 128 -11.14 8.67 6.98
CA VAL A 128 -10.54 9.59 7.93
C VAL A 128 -11.21 10.95 7.83
N THR A 129 -11.67 11.44 8.98
CA THR A 129 -12.29 12.76 9.12
C THR A 129 -11.21 13.85 9.21
N PRO A 130 -11.29 14.92 8.41
CA PRO A 130 -10.34 16.03 8.50
C PRO A 130 -10.47 16.75 9.85
N PRO A 131 -9.42 17.42 10.35
CA PRO A 131 -9.50 18.24 11.55
C PRO A 131 -10.65 19.25 11.47
N GLY A 132 -11.52 19.27 12.49
CA GLY A 132 -12.71 20.13 12.54
C GLY A 132 -13.91 19.65 11.71
N GLY A 133 -13.79 18.50 11.01
CA GLY A 133 -14.88 17.86 10.30
C GLY A 133 -15.64 16.84 11.14
N LYS A 134 -16.72 16.31 10.55
CA LYS A 134 -17.53 15.20 11.11
C LYS A 134 -17.76 14.03 10.14
N ALA A 135 -17.33 14.18 8.89
CA ALA A 135 -17.50 13.17 7.85
C ALA A 135 -16.15 12.75 7.29
N ALA A 136 -16.03 11.46 6.96
CA ALA A 136 -14.84 10.91 6.34
C ALA A 136 -14.59 11.53 4.96
N LEU A 137 -13.36 12.01 4.74
CA LEU A 137 -12.94 12.62 3.47
C LEU A 137 -11.65 11.97 2.95
N PHE A 138 -10.66 11.78 3.83
CA PHE A 138 -9.37 11.20 3.45
C PHE A 138 -9.38 9.69 3.63
N GLY A 139 -8.52 8.99 2.90
CA GLY A 139 -8.14 7.63 3.28
C GLY A 139 -7.12 7.64 4.41
N SER A 140 -6.67 6.45 4.81
CA SER A 140 -5.52 6.28 5.69
C SER A 140 -4.19 6.74 5.07
N ASN A 141 -4.20 7.01 3.76
CA ASN A 141 -3.18 7.68 2.94
C ASN A 141 -1.74 7.47 3.42
N PRO A 142 -1.24 6.22 3.42
CA PRO A 142 0.04 5.93 4.02
C PRO A 142 1.20 6.56 3.24
N ILE A 143 2.28 6.79 3.97
CA ILE A 143 3.55 7.33 3.47
C ILE A 143 4.66 6.39 3.92
N ALA A 144 5.60 6.10 3.02
CA ALA A 144 6.80 5.36 3.35
C ALA A 144 8.07 6.05 2.86
N PHE A 145 9.15 5.85 3.60
CA PHE A 145 10.49 6.32 3.31
C PHE A 145 11.46 5.15 3.46
N GLY A 146 12.39 5.02 2.51
CA GLY A 146 13.48 4.06 2.56
C GLY A 146 14.80 4.76 2.33
N PHE A 147 15.75 4.55 3.23
CA PHE A 147 17.10 5.11 3.14
C PHE A 147 18.13 3.98 3.13
N PRO A 148 19.05 3.94 2.14
CA PRO A 148 20.15 2.99 2.14
C PRO A 148 21.00 3.11 3.42
N ALA A 149 21.25 1.99 4.09
CA ALA A 149 22.06 1.90 5.29
C ALA A 149 22.58 0.45 5.46
N GLU A 150 23.59 0.28 6.32
CA GLU A 150 24.23 -1.01 6.61
C GLU A 150 24.00 -1.41 8.08
N PRO A 151 23.73 -2.69 8.40
CA PRO A 151 23.58 -3.81 7.47
C PRO A 151 22.20 -3.85 6.76
N ASP A 152 21.24 -3.05 7.23
CA ASP A 152 19.88 -3.00 6.69
C ASP A 152 19.44 -1.54 6.44
N PRO A 153 18.55 -1.30 5.47
CA PRO A 153 17.95 0.01 5.23
C PRO A 153 17.22 0.56 6.46
N ILE A 154 17.20 1.89 6.56
CA ILE A 154 16.29 2.58 7.48
C ILE A 154 14.95 2.75 6.77
N LEU A 155 13.90 2.17 7.34
CA LEU A 155 12.55 2.21 6.79
C LEU A 155 11.59 2.93 7.73
N VAL A 156 10.75 3.78 7.15
CA VAL A 156 9.58 4.37 7.80
C VAL A 156 8.38 3.99 6.94
N ASP A 157 7.37 3.35 7.53
CA ASP A 157 6.11 3.00 6.86
C ASP A 157 4.95 3.24 7.82
N LEU A 158 4.13 4.26 7.53
CA LEU A 158 3.08 4.71 8.44
C LEU A 158 1.80 5.10 7.69
N SER A 159 0.67 4.84 8.35
CA SER A 159 -0.62 5.44 8.02
C SER A 159 -0.68 6.87 8.53
N THR A 160 -1.30 7.79 7.79
CA THR A 160 -1.56 9.15 8.29
C THR A 160 -2.81 9.23 9.18
N ALA A 161 -3.61 8.16 9.23
CA ALA A 161 -4.71 8.03 10.19
C ALA A 161 -4.19 7.75 11.60
N ALA A 162 -4.92 8.24 12.62
CA ALA A 162 -4.61 8.03 14.04
C ALA A 162 -4.64 6.55 14.46
N VAL A 163 -5.49 5.75 13.81
CA VAL A 163 -5.54 4.29 13.95
C VAL A 163 -5.61 3.65 12.57
N THR A 164 -4.95 2.50 12.40
CA THR A 164 -5.05 1.76 11.13
C THR A 164 -6.39 1.06 11.04
N TYR A 165 -6.95 0.94 9.82
CA TYR A 165 -8.18 0.17 9.61
C TYR A 165 -8.04 -1.29 10.07
N GLY A 166 -6.84 -1.88 9.91
CA GLY A 166 -6.56 -3.22 10.42
C GLY A 166 -6.68 -3.32 11.94
N ALA A 167 -6.15 -2.35 12.67
CA ALA A 167 -6.28 -2.31 14.13
C ALA A 167 -7.75 -2.14 14.57
N LEU A 168 -8.52 -1.28 13.89
CA LEU A 168 -9.96 -1.15 14.13
C LEU A 168 -10.70 -2.49 13.98
N ILE A 169 -10.41 -3.24 12.92
CA ILE A 169 -11.02 -4.56 12.71
C ILE A 169 -10.64 -5.55 13.82
N VAL A 170 -9.40 -5.54 14.30
CA VAL A 170 -8.98 -6.39 15.42
C VAL A 170 -9.74 -6.01 16.69
N HIS A 171 -9.84 -4.72 17.02
CA HIS A 171 -10.60 -4.26 18.18
C HIS A 171 -12.08 -4.68 18.12
N ARG A 172 -12.71 -4.58 16.94
CA ARG A 172 -14.08 -5.10 16.70
C ARG A 172 -14.19 -6.60 16.94
N GLN A 173 -13.27 -7.38 16.36
CA GLN A 173 -13.27 -8.84 16.49
C GLN A 173 -13.05 -9.31 17.94
N ASP A 174 -12.17 -8.64 18.67
CA ASP A 174 -11.84 -8.96 20.05
C ASP A 174 -12.83 -8.35 21.05
N GLY A 175 -13.75 -7.48 20.60
CA GLY A 175 -14.67 -6.74 21.48
C GLY A 175 -13.95 -5.81 22.45
N THR A 176 -12.81 -5.24 22.04
CA THR A 176 -12.00 -4.34 22.86
C THR A 176 -12.12 -2.88 22.41
N THR A 177 -11.85 -1.95 23.32
CA THR A 177 -11.95 -0.52 23.05
C THR A 177 -10.73 0.03 22.31
N LEU A 178 -10.95 1.06 21.49
CA LEU A 178 -9.91 1.88 20.87
C LEU A 178 -9.27 2.84 21.89
N PRO A 179 -8.03 3.30 21.66
CA PRO A 179 -7.46 4.42 22.40
C PRO A 179 -8.29 5.70 22.26
N ASP A 180 -8.25 6.56 23.27
CA ASP A 180 -8.93 7.86 23.22
C ASP A 180 -8.46 8.73 22.04
N GLY A 181 -9.41 9.40 21.39
CA GLY A 181 -9.15 10.43 20.38
C GLY A 181 -8.76 9.91 18.99
N VAL A 182 -8.88 8.60 18.72
CA VAL A 182 -8.50 8.02 17.42
C VAL A 182 -9.66 7.79 16.45
N ALA A 183 -10.90 7.88 16.93
CA ALA A 183 -12.10 7.59 16.15
C ALA A 183 -13.28 8.51 16.50
N LEU A 184 -14.23 8.58 15.57
CA LEU A 184 -15.51 9.28 15.71
C LEU A 184 -16.64 8.30 15.38
N ASP A 185 -17.81 8.48 15.99
CA ASP A 185 -19.04 7.73 15.64
C ASP A 185 -19.76 8.31 14.40
N GLU A 186 -20.91 7.73 14.05
CA GLU A 186 -21.73 8.16 12.91
C GLU A 186 -22.24 9.61 13.00
N ASP A 187 -22.38 10.14 14.22
CA ASP A 187 -22.78 11.53 14.50
C ASP A 187 -21.58 12.50 14.54
N GLY A 188 -20.37 11.97 14.41
CA GLY A 188 -19.11 12.70 14.45
C GLY A 188 -18.64 13.04 15.86
N ASN A 189 -19.08 12.31 16.89
CA ASN A 189 -18.61 12.46 18.26
C ASN A 189 -17.41 11.53 18.52
N PRO A 190 -16.42 11.94 19.32
CA PRO A 190 -15.32 11.05 19.73
C PRO A 190 -15.82 9.77 20.39
N THR A 191 -15.28 8.63 19.98
CA THR A 191 -15.65 7.33 20.54
C THR A 191 -14.42 6.44 20.74
N THR A 192 -14.48 5.57 21.74
CA THR A 192 -13.56 4.45 21.95
C THR A 192 -14.20 3.10 21.61
N ASP A 193 -15.50 3.09 21.30
CA ASP A 193 -16.20 1.88 20.88
C ASP A 193 -15.83 1.55 19.44
N ALA A 194 -15.18 0.40 19.24
CA ALA A 194 -14.75 -0.05 17.94
C ALA A 194 -15.92 -0.36 17.00
N GLU A 195 -17.10 -0.76 17.51
CA GLU A 195 -18.28 -0.98 16.68
C GLU A 195 -18.87 0.35 16.20
N ALA A 196 -18.94 1.35 17.08
CA ALA A 196 -19.47 2.68 16.77
C ALA A 196 -18.58 3.51 15.84
N ALA A 197 -17.26 3.26 15.84
CA ALA A 197 -16.22 3.93 15.05
C ALA A 197 -16.21 3.56 13.56
#